data_AF-A0A4R6NZ24-F1
#
_entry.id   AF-A0A4R6NZ24-F1
#
_cell.length_a   1.000
_cell.length_b   1.000
_cell.length_c   1.000
_cell.angle_alpha   90.00
_cell.angle_beta   90.00
_cell.angle_gamma   90.00
#
_symmetry.space_group_name_H-M   'P 1'
#
loop_
_entity.id
_entity.type
_entity.pdbx_description
1 polymer ?
#
loop_
_entity_poly.entity_id
_entity_poly.type
_entity_poly.pdbx_seq_one_letter_code
_entity_poly.pdbx_strand_id
1 'polypeptide(L)' 'MTVDDIHVTPRADLIQHTLTGNCVCGPDLEMVKDLQGATAGWVHIHHSLDNREHIERIGIQENPN' A
#
# COMPACT_ATOMS: atom_id res chain seq x y z
N MET A 1 11.49 -18.98 -10.44
CA MET A 1 10.87 -17.66 -10.28
C MET A 1 11.03 -17.29 -8.83
N THR A 2 11.91 -16.33 -8.54
CA THR A 2 11.76 -15.56 -7.30
C THR A 2 10.42 -14.87 -7.41
N VAL A 3 9.56 -15.00 -6.40
CA VAL A 3 8.30 -14.25 -6.36
C VAL A 3 8.71 -12.79 -6.37
N ASP A 4 8.48 -12.09 -7.48
CA ASP A 4 8.73 -10.66 -7.56
C ASP A 4 7.75 -9.99 -6.60
N ASP A 5 8.26 -9.37 -5.54
CA ASP A 5 7.43 -8.66 -4.57
C ASP A 5 6.61 -7.60 -5.29
N ILE A 6 5.30 -7.58 -5.03
CA ILE A 6 4.39 -6.62 -5.67
C ILE A 6 4.31 -5.38 -4.79
N HIS A 7 4.53 -4.21 -5.38
CA HIS A 7 4.46 -2.92 -4.69
C HIS A 7 3.25 -2.12 -5.19
N VAL A 8 2.38 -1.74 -4.27
CA VAL A 8 1.27 -0.81 -4.52
C VAL A 8 1.66 0.56 -3.98
N THR A 9 1.58 1.59 -4.83
CA THR A 9 1.99 2.96 -4.47
C THR A 9 0.80 3.89 -4.37
N PRO A 10 0.82 4.88 -3.46
CA PRO A 10 -0.18 5.93 -3.41
C PRO A 10 -0.16 6.73 -4.72
N ARG A 11 -1.32 7.24 -5.12
CA ARG A 11 -1.40 8.10 -6.31
C ARG A 11 -0.88 9.50 -5.98
N ALA A 12 0.02 9.99 -6.82
CA ALA A 12 0.55 11.34 -6.78
C ALA A 12 1.34 11.70 -5.50
N ASP A 13 2.05 10.75 -4.88
CA ASP A 13 2.99 11.03 -3.77
C ASP A 13 3.91 12.21 -4.11
N LEU A 14 3.85 13.26 -3.29
CA LEU A 14 4.63 14.47 -3.52
C LEU A 14 6.08 14.31 -3.07
N ILE A 15 6.39 13.27 -2.31
CA ILE A 15 7.72 13.01 -1.76
C ILE A 15 8.26 11.73 -2.39
N GLN A 16 9.15 11.88 -3.37
CA GLN A 16 9.75 10.73 -4.02
C GLN A 16 10.66 9.95 -3.05
N HIS A 17 10.44 8.64 -2.98
CA HIS A 17 11.27 7.72 -2.21
C HIS A 17 11.43 6.38 -2.94
N THR A 18 12.42 5.58 -2.51
CA THR A 18 12.68 4.26 -3.11
C THR A 18 11.67 3.24 -2.61
N LEU A 19 10.96 2.59 -3.53
CA LEU A 19 9.94 1.59 -3.21
C LEU A 19 10.59 0.25 -2.86
N THR A 20 10.71 -0.03 -1.57
CA THR A 20 11.24 -1.29 -1.03
C THR A 20 10.39 -1.77 0.14
N GLY A 21 10.55 -3.03 0.57
CA GLY A 21 9.86 -3.52 1.77
C GLY A 21 10.23 -2.78 3.07
N ASN A 22 11.40 -2.12 3.10
CA ASN A 22 11.86 -1.29 4.22
C ASN A 22 11.74 0.21 3.91
N CYS A 23 10.78 0.59 3.08
CA CYS A 23 10.60 1.98 2.68
C CYS A 23 10.32 2.89 3.89
N VAL A 24 10.84 4.12 3.85
CA VAL A 24 10.67 5.13 4.90
C VAL A 24 9.20 5.54 5.10
N CYS A 25 8.33 5.28 4.11
CA CYS A 25 6.89 5.44 4.26
C CYS A 25 6.23 4.42 5.20
N GLY A 26 6.97 3.39 5.63
CA GLY A 26 6.47 2.32 6.49
C GLY A 26 5.37 1.48 5.83
N PRO A 27 5.67 0.76 4.73
CA PRO A 27 4.66 0.04 3.97
C PRO A 27 4.10 -1.15 4.76
N ASP A 28 2.79 -1.39 4.62
CA ASP A 28 2.16 -2.61 5.12
C ASP A 28 2.53 -3.82 4.25
N LEU A 29 2.59 -5.00 4.85
CA LEU A 29 2.86 -6.26 4.15
C LEU A 29 1.66 -7.19 4.26
N GLU A 30 1.01 -7.45 3.12
CA GLU A 30 -0.18 -8.27 3.03
C GLU A 30 0.08 -9.54 2.21
N MET A 31 -0.48 -10.66 2.67
CA MET A 31 -0.39 -11.94 1.97
C MET A 31 -1.53 -12.08 0.95
N VAL A 32 -1.19 -12.34 -0.30
CA VAL A 32 -2.18 -12.66 -1.34
C VAL A 32 -2.33 -14.17 -1.44
N LYS A 33 -3.58 -14.63 -1.44
CA LYS A 33 -3.94 -16.04 -1.61
C LYS A 33 -4.41 -16.31 -3.03
N ASP A 34 -4.09 -17.48 -3.55
CA ASP A 34 -4.64 -17.97 -4.82
C ASP A 34 -6.10 -18.44 -4.65
N LEU A 35 -6.71 -18.87 -5.77
CA LEU A 35 -8.09 -19.37 -5.79
C LEU A 35 -8.29 -20.66 -4.98
N GLN A 36 -7.21 -21.32 -4.55
CA GLN A 36 -7.22 -22.51 -3.71
C GLN A 36 -6.90 -22.17 -2.24
N GLY A 37 -6.68 -20.89 -1.92
CA GLY A 37 -6.36 -20.40 -0.58
C GLY A 37 -4.90 -20.56 -0.17
N ALA A 38 -4.02 -21.07 -1.05
CA ALA A 38 -2.60 -21.13 -0.80
C ALA A 38 -1.94 -19.76 -1.06
N THR A 39 -0.77 -19.52 -0.46
CA THR A 39 -0.05 -18.26 -0.64
C THR A 39 0.38 -18.11 -2.10
N ALA A 40 -0.17 -17.12 -2.78
CA ALA A 40 0.21 -16.73 -4.14
C ALA A 40 1.40 -15.77 -4.15
N GLY A 41 1.52 -14.93 -3.12
CA GLY A 41 2.59 -13.95 -3.01
C GLY A 41 2.38 -12.95 -1.88
N TRP A 42 3.23 -11.93 -1.86
CA TRP A 42 3.23 -10.85 -0.89
C TRP A 42 3.10 -9.50 -1.59
N VAL A 43 2.36 -8.58 -0.98
CA VAL A 43 2.15 -7.23 -1.48
C VAL A 43 2.60 -6.23 -0.42
N HIS A 44 3.49 -5.33 -0.81
CA HIS A 44 3.84 -4.15 -0.04
C HIS A 44 2.93 -2.98 -0.42
N ILE A 45 2.18 -2.45 0.52
CA ILE A 45 1.28 -1.31 0.33
C ILE A 45 1.96 -0.07 0.90
N HIS A 46 2.39 0.84 0.02
CA HIS A 46 3.08 2.07 0.41
C HIS A 46 2.06 3.14 0.82
N HIS A 47 2.47 4.03 1.72
CA HIS A 47 1.67 5.17 2.16
C HIS A 47 2.28 6.47 1.67
N SER A 48 1.44 7.46 1.39
CA SER A 48 1.97 8.77 1.01
C SER A 48 2.66 9.44 2.19
N LEU A 49 3.90 9.90 1.98
CA LEU A 49 4.65 10.64 3.00
C LEU A 49 4.20 12.09 3.16
N ASP A 50 3.31 12.57 2.29
CA ASP A 50 2.79 13.93 2.31
C ASP A 50 1.56 14.14 3.21
N ASN A 51 1.26 13.16 4.08
CA ASN A 51 0.18 13.22 5.08
C ASN A 51 -1.25 13.32 4.50
N ARG A 52 -1.44 13.12 3.18
CA ARG A 52 -2.78 13.11 2.55
C ARG A 52 -3.58 11.84 2.78
N GLU A 53 -2.94 10.69 3.03
CA GLU A 53 -3.63 9.45 3.39
C GLU A 53 -4.52 9.63 4.65
N HIS A 54 -4.10 10.51 5.56
CA HIS A 54 -4.89 10.89 6.72
C HIS A 54 -6.15 11.69 6.32
N ILE A 55 -6.05 12.53 5.28
CA ILE A 55 -7.15 13.36 4.75
C ILE A 55 -8.12 12.53 3.90
N GLU A 56 -7.62 11.57 3.12
CA GLU A 56 -8.46 10.67 2.32
C GLU A 56 -9.24 9.67 3.19
N ARG A 57 -8.67 9.21 4.31
CA ARG A 57 -9.36 8.33 5.26
C ARG A 57 -10.50 9.01 6.03
N ILE A 58 -10.38 10.31 6.31
CA ILE A 58 -11.43 11.12 6.97
C ILE A 58 -12.45 11.68 5.99
N GLY A 59 -12.08 11.88 4.71
CA GLY A 59 -12.98 12.41 3.67
C GLY A 59 -14.10 11.46 3.20
N ILE A 60 -14.07 10.18 3.56
CA ILE A 60 -15.09 9.18 3.22
C ILE A 60 -16.13 9.00 4.37
N GLN A 61 -15.98 9.69 5.50
CA GLN A 61 -16.91 9.58 6.64
C GLN A 61 -18.00 10.66 6.68
N GLU A 62 -17.92 11.70 5.84
CA GLU A 62 -18.89 12.79 5.79
C GLU A 62 -19.92 12.55 4.67
N ASN A 63 -20.71 11.47 4.76
CA ASN A 63 -21.99 11.39 4.05
C ASN A 63 -23.10 11.04 5.05
N PRO A 64 -23.60 12.02 5.83
CA PRO A 64 -24.85 11.86 6.54
C PRO A 64 -25.99 12.02 5.53
N ASN A 65 -26.59 10.90 5.12
CA ASN A 65 -27.98 10.91 4.66
C ASN A 65 -28.88 11.36 5.81
#